data_AF-A0A418MV35-F1
#
_entry.id   AF-A0A418MV35-F1
#
_cell.length_a   1.000
_cell.length_b   1.000
_cell.length_c   1.000
_cell.angle_alpha   90.00
_cell.angle_beta   90.00
_cell.angle_gamma   90.00
#
_symmetry.space_group_name_H-M   'P 1'
#
loop_
_entity.id
_entity.type
_entity.pdbx_description
1 polymer ?
#
loop_
_entity_poly.entity_id
_entity_poly.type
_entity_poly.pdbx_seq_one_letter_code
_entity_poly.pdbx_strand_id
1 'polypeptide(L)'
;MNRVLTVARLQFVAWPLVFGWPWGILALSFLVNLALFGSIGDVDPAPVTGGLSSIYIVMLVACVTTITQDFPFIIGLGVSRRSFYLGNLLQFGAQAVAYAAVLYLLAVVEEATGGWGIELTFFGLPLLLVDNPVLRYLAFAIPFLLLGLLGIAIALVFKRWGVNGMLTLSAAAIVGFGGLGVLATWRGWWPAIGGWFADQSGGALLVGYPALLAVPLAAVSYLIIRRAAP
;
A
#
# COMPACT_ATOMS: atom_id res chain seq x y z
N MET A 1 -27.26 -16.45 -2.31
CA MET A 1 -26.44 -15.22 -2.43
C MET A 1 -25.15 -15.40 -1.65
N ASN A 2 -23.99 -15.26 -2.30
CA ASN A 2 -22.69 -15.50 -1.65
C ASN A 2 -22.37 -14.33 -0.69
N ARG A 3 -22.42 -14.59 0.62
CA ARG A 3 -22.27 -13.56 1.67
C ARG A 3 -20.95 -12.77 1.55
N VAL A 4 -19.90 -13.40 1.01
CA VAL A 4 -18.60 -12.74 0.75
C VAL A 4 -18.71 -11.64 -0.31
N LEU A 5 -19.42 -11.90 -1.41
CA LEU A 5 -19.65 -10.91 -2.48
C LEU A 5 -20.54 -9.76 -2.00
N THR A 6 -21.52 -10.04 -1.15
CA THR A 6 -22.37 -9.02 -0.56
C THR A 6 -21.56 -8.07 0.33
N VAL A 7 -20.68 -8.60 1.18
CA VAL A 7 -19.76 -7.79 1.99
C VAL A 7 -18.85 -6.96 1.10
N ALA A 8 -18.19 -7.56 0.11
CA ALA A 8 -17.28 -6.84 -0.78
C ALA A 8 -17.98 -5.67 -1.48
N ARG A 9 -19.22 -5.85 -1.95
CA ARG A 9 -20.03 -4.77 -2.56
C ARG A 9 -20.40 -3.67 -1.59
N LEU A 10 -20.68 -4.01 -0.33
CA LEU A 10 -21.04 -3.05 0.72
C LEU A 10 -19.93 -2.03 0.96
N GLN A 11 -18.67 -2.42 0.79
CA GLN A 11 -17.52 -1.53 1.00
C GLN A 11 -17.41 -0.45 -0.08
N PHE A 12 -17.98 -0.66 -1.26
CA PHE A 12 -18.07 0.36 -2.30
C PHE A 12 -19.13 1.43 -2.00
N VAL A 13 -19.99 1.26 -0.99
CA VAL A 13 -20.92 2.31 -0.57
C VAL A 13 -20.14 3.54 -0.06
N ALA A 14 -19.00 3.30 0.61
CA ALA A 14 -18.03 4.33 0.98
C ALA A 14 -17.10 4.72 -0.19
N TRP A 15 -17.63 4.83 -1.41
CA TRP A 15 -16.86 5.13 -2.63
C TRP A 15 -15.93 6.35 -2.52
N PRO A 16 -16.25 7.45 -1.80
CA PRO A 16 -15.34 8.58 -1.71
C PRO A 16 -14.08 8.23 -0.93
N LEU A 17 -14.19 7.40 0.11
CA LEU A 17 -13.06 6.98 0.94
C LEU A 17 -12.22 5.92 0.24
N VAL A 18 -12.87 5.02 -0.49
CA VAL A 18 -12.21 3.91 -1.18
C VAL A 18 -11.56 4.37 -2.48
N PHE A 19 -12.24 5.19 -3.29
CA PHE A 19 -11.77 5.64 -4.61
C PHE A 19 -11.44 7.12 -4.68
N GLY A 20 -12.34 7.98 -4.20
CA GLY A 20 -12.22 9.43 -4.37
C GLY A 20 -10.93 10.00 -3.77
N TRP A 21 -10.69 9.76 -2.48
CA TRP A 21 -9.55 10.31 -1.76
C TRP A 21 -8.18 9.79 -2.23
N PRO A 22 -7.96 8.47 -2.44
CA PRO A 22 -6.68 7.98 -2.96
C PRO A 22 -6.29 8.60 -4.30
N TRP A 23 -7.23 8.69 -5.24
CA TRP A 23 -6.97 9.27 -6.55
C TRP A 23 -6.90 10.80 -6.53
N GLY A 24 -7.72 11.46 -5.71
CA GLY A 24 -7.69 12.91 -5.56
C GLY A 24 -6.37 13.40 -4.96
N ILE A 25 -5.86 12.70 -3.94
CA ILE A 25 -4.57 13.03 -3.32
C ILE A 25 -3.41 12.74 -4.27
N LEU A 26 -3.47 11.62 -5.01
CA LEU A 26 -2.46 11.32 -6.04
C LEU A 26 -2.45 12.39 -7.13
N ALA A 27 -3.62 12.78 -7.65
CA ALA A 27 -3.74 13.80 -8.67
C ALA A 27 -3.23 15.15 -8.18
N LEU A 28 -3.57 15.54 -6.94
CA LEU A 28 -3.05 16.76 -6.34
C LEU A 28 -1.52 16.71 -6.19
N SER A 29 -0.98 15.58 -5.70
CA SER A 29 0.46 15.37 -5.58
C SER A 29 1.16 15.48 -6.93
N PHE A 30 0.60 14.85 -7.96
CA PHE A 30 1.10 14.92 -9.34
C PHE A 30 1.08 16.36 -9.87
N LEU A 31 -0.04 17.08 -9.73
CA LEU A 31 -0.17 18.47 -10.19
C LEU A 31 0.80 19.40 -9.47
N VAL A 32 1.00 19.23 -8.16
CA VAL A 32 1.99 20.02 -7.40
C VAL A 32 3.40 19.75 -7.89
N ASN A 33 3.78 18.49 -8.14
CA ASN A 33 5.10 18.17 -8.68
C ASN A 33 5.26 18.72 -10.10
N LEU A 34 4.24 18.59 -10.96
CA LEU A 34 4.25 19.12 -12.31
C LEU A 34 4.43 20.66 -12.31
N ALA A 35 3.69 21.36 -11.46
CA ALA A 35 3.82 22.82 -11.32
C ALA A 35 5.19 23.24 -10.76
N LEU A 36 5.70 22.50 -9.78
CA LEU A 36 6.99 22.78 -9.15
C LEU A 36 8.12 22.58 -10.15
N PHE A 37 8.22 21.43 -10.81
CA PHE A 37 9.30 21.15 -11.77
C PHE A 37 9.15 21.94 -13.06
N GLY A 38 7.92 22.23 -13.50
CA GLY A 38 7.68 23.17 -14.59
C GLY A 38 8.13 24.60 -14.28
N SER A 39 8.25 24.99 -13.01
CA SER A 39 8.67 26.34 -12.59
C SER A 39 10.16 26.48 -12.31
N ILE A 40 10.84 25.39 -11.90
CA ILE A 40 12.25 25.40 -11.51
C ILE A 40 13.19 25.32 -12.73
N GLY A 41 12.70 24.85 -13.89
CA GLY A 41 13.52 24.62 -15.09
C GLY A 41 14.25 23.26 -15.03
N ASP A 42 15.23 23.04 -15.90
CA ASP A 42 16.00 21.78 -15.94
C ASP A 42 16.75 21.55 -14.62
N VAL A 43 16.36 20.50 -13.90
CA VAL A 43 17.06 19.99 -12.72
C VAL A 43 17.73 18.68 -13.10
N ASP A 44 19.07 18.70 -13.15
CA ASP A 44 19.89 17.51 -13.41
C ASP A 44 20.58 17.08 -12.10
N PRO A 45 20.35 15.84 -11.59
CA PRO A 45 19.54 14.77 -12.16
C PRO A 45 18.04 14.98 -12.01
N ALA A 46 17.28 14.39 -12.94
CA ALA A 46 15.82 14.38 -12.93
C ALA A 46 15.29 14.00 -11.53
N PRO A 47 14.47 14.85 -10.90
CA PRO A 47 14.09 14.69 -9.52
C PRO A 47 13.18 13.48 -9.34
N VAL A 48 13.64 12.50 -8.56
CA VAL A 48 12.84 11.34 -8.17
C VAL A 48 11.78 11.80 -7.16
N THR A 49 10.52 11.80 -7.58
CA THR A 49 9.42 12.26 -6.73
C THR A 49 8.86 11.13 -5.87
N GLY A 50 8.68 11.39 -4.57
CA GLY A 50 7.98 10.49 -3.66
C GLY A 50 6.45 10.55 -3.82
N GLY A 51 5.92 11.33 -4.77
CA GLY A 51 4.48 11.58 -4.89
C GLY A 51 3.67 10.31 -5.14
N LEU A 52 4.23 9.32 -5.85
CA LEU A 52 3.61 8.03 -6.04
C LEU A 52 3.37 7.27 -4.73
N SER A 53 4.18 7.46 -3.67
CA SER A 53 3.96 6.77 -2.39
C SER A 53 2.69 7.26 -1.68
N SER A 54 2.17 8.44 -2.04
CA SER A 54 0.97 9.02 -1.42
C SER A 54 -0.26 8.12 -1.58
N ILE A 55 -0.53 7.59 -2.78
CA ILE A 55 -1.69 6.73 -3.01
C ILE A 55 -1.64 5.45 -2.19
N TYR A 56 -0.45 4.87 -2.03
CA TYR A 56 -0.24 3.68 -1.22
C TYR A 56 -0.53 3.93 0.27
N ILE A 57 -0.07 5.07 0.80
CA ILE A 57 -0.31 5.45 2.19
C ILE A 57 -1.78 5.78 2.44
N VAL A 58 -2.41 6.57 1.56
CA VAL A 58 -3.83 6.91 1.69
C VAL A 58 -4.69 5.66 1.64
N MET A 59 -4.38 4.72 0.76
CA MET A 59 -5.07 3.44 0.66
C MET A 59 -4.92 2.61 1.94
N LEU A 60 -3.73 2.54 2.54
CA LEU A 60 -3.51 1.87 3.82
C LEU A 60 -4.41 2.48 4.91
N VAL A 61 -4.43 3.80 5.02
CA VAL A 61 -5.24 4.52 6.02
C VAL A 61 -6.74 4.30 5.76
N ALA A 62 -7.18 4.38 4.50
CA ALA A 62 -8.55 4.11 4.11
C ALA A 62 -8.97 2.67 4.45
N CYS A 63 -8.08 1.69 4.22
CA CYS A 63 -8.30 0.29 4.59
C CYS A 63 -8.52 0.14 6.10
N VAL A 64 -7.63 0.69 6.92
CA VAL A 64 -7.75 0.63 8.39
C VAL A 64 -9.06 1.28 8.86
N THR A 65 -9.38 2.44 8.29
CA THR A 65 -10.55 3.24 8.67
C THR A 65 -11.86 2.53 8.32
N THR A 66 -11.96 2.04 7.07
CA THR A 66 -13.15 1.35 6.55
C THR A 66 -13.45 0.10 7.37
N ILE A 67 -12.44 -0.74 7.62
CA ILE A 67 -12.62 -1.97 8.42
C ILE A 67 -13.06 -1.63 9.85
N THR A 68 -12.46 -0.61 10.44
CA THR A 68 -12.75 -0.22 11.81
C THR A 68 -14.19 0.30 11.96
N GLN A 69 -14.70 1.01 10.95
CA GLN A 69 -16.06 1.58 10.95
C GLN A 69 -17.12 0.55 10.53
N ASP A 70 -16.85 -0.26 9.51
CA ASP A 70 -17.83 -1.19 8.92
C ASP A 70 -18.02 -2.46 9.75
N PHE A 71 -16.99 -2.89 10.49
CA PHE A 71 -17.04 -4.12 11.27
C PHE A 71 -18.25 -4.22 12.23
N PRO A 72 -18.54 -3.26 13.14
CA PRO A 72 -19.68 -3.34 14.04
C PRO A 72 -21.02 -3.39 13.28
N PHE A 73 -21.12 -2.64 12.17
CA PHE A 73 -22.32 -2.62 11.33
C PHE A 73 -22.55 -3.98 10.65
N ILE A 74 -21.53 -4.55 10.02
CA ILE A 74 -21.65 -5.80 9.26
C ILE A 74 -21.90 -7.00 10.18
N ILE A 75 -21.30 -7.03 11.36
CA ILE A 75 -21.60 -8.06 12.37
C ILE A 75 -23.03 -7.91 12.89
N GLY A 76 -23.52 -6.67 13.09
CA GLY A 76 -24.91 -6.39 13.44
C GLY A 76 -25.94 -6.89 12.41
N LEU A 77 -25.55 -6.98 11.14
CA LEU A 77 -26.36 -7.56 10.05
C LEU A 77 -26.31 -9.11 10.01
N GLY A 78 -25.68 -9.78 10.99
CA GLY A 78 -25.63 -11.24 11.08
C GLY A 78 -24.62 -11.91 10.15
N VAL A 79 -23.65 -11.15 9.62
CA VAL A 79 -22.57 -11.68 8.78
C VAL A 79 -21.49 -12.33 9.65
N SER A 80 -20.96 -13.47 9.22
CA SER A 80 -19.88 -14.17 9.95
C SER A 80 -18.54 -13.43 9.82
N ARG A 81 -17.70 -13.50 10.86
CA ARG A 81 -16.33 -12.94 10.84
C ARG A 81 -15.49 -13.44 9.66
N ARG A 82 -15.66 -14.71 9.29
CA ARG A 82 -14.98 -15.32 8.12
C ARG A 82 -15.42 -14.68 6.82
N SER A 83 -16.73 -14.46 6.64
CA SER A 83 -17.27 -13.78 5.46
C SER A 83 -16.83 -12.32 5.38
N PHE A 84 -16.72 -11.64 6.54
CA PHE A 84 -16.20 -10.28 6.61
C PHE A 84 -14.73 -10.20 6.15
N TYR A 85 -13.86 -11.08 6.67
CA TYR A 85 -12.45 -11.12 6.29
C TYR A 85 -12.24 -11.44 4.81
N LEU A 86 -12.92 -12.46 4.30
CA LEU A 86 -12.82 -12.83 2.89
C LEU A 86 -13.39 -11.75 1.96
N GLY A 87 -14.44 -11.03 2.40
CA GLY A 87 -14.99 -9.90 1.65
C GLY A 87 -13.98 -8.77 1.50
N ASN A 88 -13.30 -8.41 2.60
CA ASN A 88 -12.22 -7.42 2.60
C ASN A 88 -11.05 -7.83 1.73
N LEU A 89 -10.57 -9.08 1.86
CA LEU A 89 -9.49 -9.59 1.01
C LEU A 89 -9.84 -9.51 -0.48
N LEU A 90 -11.09 -9.85 -0.83
CA LEU A 90 -11.55 -9.78 -2.21
C LEU A 90 -11.63 -8.33 -2.69
N GLN A 91 -12.18 -7.42 -1.88
CA GLN A 91 -12.31 -6.00 -2.21
C GLN A 91 -10.94 -5.36 -2.43
N PHE A 92 -10.06 -5.42 -1.44
CA PHE A 92 -8.71 -4.84 -1.54
C PHE A 92 -7.86 -5.54 -2.60
N GLY A 93 -8.04 -6.85 -2.79
CA GLY A 93 -7.40 -7.60 -3.87
C GLY A 93 -7.80 -7.08 -5.25
N ALA A 94 -9.10 -6.92 -5.50
CA ALA A 94 -9.61 -6.36 -6.75
C ALA A 94 -9.18 -4.90 -6.94
N GLN A 95 -9.16 -4.12 -5.86
CA GLN A 95 -8.76 -2.72 -5.91
C GLN A 95 -7.27 -2.56 -6.20
N ALA A 96 -6.40 -3.40 -5.60
CA ALA A 96 -4.96 -3.42 -5.90
C ALA A 96 -4.70 -3.71 -7.39
N VAL A 97 -5.41 -4.69 -7.96
CA VAL A 97 -5.34 -5.04 -9.39
C VAL A 97 -5.79 -3.86 -10.27
N ALA A 98 -6.91 -3.23 -9.93
CA ALA A 98 -7.43 -2.09 -10.68
C ALA A 98 -6.51 -0.87 -10.61
N TYR A 99 -5.99 -0.54 -9.42
CA TYR A 99 -5.12 0.61 -9.21
C TYR A 99 -3.78 0.42 -9.91
N ALA A 100 -3.20 -0.78 -9.80
CA ALA A 100 -2.00 -1.12 -10.53
C ALA A 100 -2.17 -0.99 -12.04
N ALA A 101 -3.35 -1.34 -12.58
CA ALA A 101 -3.61 -1.21 -14.02
C ALA A 101 -3.60 0.25 -14.46
N VAL A 102 -4.25 1.13 -13.71
CA VAL A 102 -4.28 2.56 -14.04
C VAL A 102 -2.88 3.18 -13.89
N LEU A 103 -2.15 2.88 -12.80
CA LEU A 103 -0.79 3.39 -12.61
C LEU A 103 0.18 2.88 -13.68
N TYR A 104 0.05 1.60 -14.07
CA TYR A 104 0.82 1.03 -15.16
C TYR A 104 0.56 1.78 -16.48
N LEU A 105 -0.70 2.05 -16.80
CA LEU A 105 -1.05 2.82 -18.00
C LEU A 105 -0.52 4.26 -17.94
N LEU A 106 -0.60 4.93 -16.79
CA LEU A 106 -0.04 6.26 -16.60
C LEU A 106 1.49 6.26 -16.79
N ALA A 107 2.18 5.22 -16.31
CA ALA A 107 3.62 5.08 -16.50
C ALA A 107 4.00 4.87 -17.98
N VAL A 108 3.19 4.12 -18.74
CA VAL A 108 3.38 3.96 -20.20
C VAL A 108 3.13 5.29 -20.93
N VAL A 109 2.12 6.06 -20.52
CA VAL A 109 1.85 7.39 -21.09
C VAL A 109 2.98 8.37 -20.77
N GLU A 110 3.53 8.32 -19.55
CA GLU A 110 4.68 9.12 -19.14
C GLU A 110 5.90 8.86 -20.05
N GLU A 111 6.21 7.59 -20.32
CA GLU A 111 7.29 7.21 -21.25
C GLU A 111 7.02 7.68 -22.67
N ALA A 112 5.79 7.50 -23.16
CA ALA A 112 5.42 7.90 -24.52
C ALA A 112 5.43 9.42 -24.73
N THR A 113 5.27 10.21 -23.66
CA THR A 113 5.26 11.68 -23.69
C THR A 113 6.61 12.31 -23.32
N GLY A 114 7.62 11.50 -23.01
CA GLY A 114 8.93 12.01 -22.57
C GLY A 114 8.86 12.74 -21.22
N GLY A 115 8.10 12.21 -20.26
CA GLY A 115 7.96 12.81 -18.93
C GLY A 115 7.00 13.98 -18.88
N TRP A 116 5.82 13.83 -19.50
CA TRP A 116 4.74 14.83 -19.49
C TRP A 116 5.12 16.18 -20.14
N GLY A 117 6.08 16.16 -21.06
CA GLY A 117 6.56 17.36 -21.77
C GLY A 117 7.56 18.23 -21.00
N ILE A 118 7.96 17.82 -19.79
CA ILE A 118 8.96 18.51 -18.96
C ILE A 118 9.99 17.53 -18.34
N GLU A 119 10.18 16.35 -18.95
CA GLU A 119 11.09 15.30 -18.49
C GLU A 119 10.85 14.83 -17.03
N LEU A 120 9.62 14.99 -16.53
CA LEU A 120 9.24 14.59 -15.18
C LEU A 120 8.97 13.08 -15.09
N THR A 121 9.76 12.39 -14.27
CA THR A 121 9.51 11.00 -13.89
C THR A 121 8.71 10.91 -12.58
N PHE A 122 7.42 10.64 -12.68
CA PHE A 122 6.53 10.49 -11.52
C PHE A 122 6.05 9.05 -11.35
N PHE A 123 5.60 8.41 -12.43
CA PHE A 123 5.08 7.03 -12.42
C PHE A 123 6.13 6.00 -12.88
N GLY A 124 7.07 6.40 -13.74
CA GLY A 124 8.13 5.57 -14.30
C GLY A 124 9.41 5.56 -13.46
N LEU A 125 9.33 5.31 -12.16
CA LEU A 125 10.53 5.27 -11.30
C LEU A 125 11.54 4.21 -11.80
N PRO A 126 12.85 4.44 -11.68
CA PRO A 126 13.87 3.46 -12.11
C PRO A 126 13.70 2.07 -11.49
N LEU A 127 13.21 1.99 -10.25
CA LEU A 127 12.86 0.72 -9.58
C LEU A 127 11.66 -0.03 -10.21
N LEU A 128 10.81 0.68 -10.94
CA LEU A 128 9.62 0.14 -11.60
C LEU A 128 9.84 -0.12 -13.10
N LEU A 129 10.95 0.38 -13.67
CA LEU A 129 11.39 0.11 -15.03
C LEU A 129 11.95 -1.31 -15.12
N VAL A 130 11.05 -2.29 -15.15
CA VAL A 130 11.37 -3.69 -15.44
C VAL A 130 10.97 -3.97 -16.88
N ASP A 131 11.89 -4.51 -17.69
CA ASP A 131 11.66 -4.80 -19.12
C ASP A 131 10.43 -5.70 -19.35
N ASN A 132 10.14 -6.58 -18.39
CA ASN A 132 8.98 -7.45 -18.46
C ASN A 132 7.69 -6.71 -18.02
N PRO A 133 6.71 -6.52 -18.93
CA PRO A 133 5.49 -5.77 -18.64
C PRO A 133 4.63 -6.39 -17.53
N VAL A 134 4.66 -7.72 -17.38
CA VAL A 134 3.95 -8.42 -16.31
C VAL A 134 4.60 -8.15 -14.97
N LEU A 135 5.94 -8.20 -14.89
CA LEU A 135 6.65 -7.89 -13.65
C LEU A 135 6.47 -6.43 -13.25
N ARG A 136 6.49 -5.52 -14.22
CA ARG A 136 6.21 -4.09 -13.97
C ARG A 136 4.80 -3.87 -13.43
N TYR A 137 3.78 -4.52 -13.99
CA TYR A 137 2.41 -4.48 -13.46
C TYR A 137 2.34 -5.04 -12.02
N LEU A 138 2.98 -6.18 -11.76
CA LEU A 138 3.03 -6.78 -10.43
C LEU A 138 3.78 -5.89 -9.42
N ALA A 139 4.79 -5.15 -9.86
CA ALA A 139 5.54 -4.22 -9.01
C ALA A 139 4.66 -3.07 -8.50
N PHE A 140 3.59 -2.71 -9.21
CA PHE A 140 2.54 -1.82 -8.69
C PHE A 140 1.51 -2.57 -7.82
N ALA A 141 1.08 -3.76 -8.24
CA ALA A 141 -0.01 -4.49 -7.58
C ALA A 141 0.35 -5.07 -6.20
N ILE A 142 1.52 -5.71 -6.08
CA ILE A 142 1.89 -6.43 -4.85
C ILE A 142 2.08 -5.50 -3.65
N PRO A 143 2.70 -4.30 -3.78
CA PRO A 143 2.75 -3.36 -2.66
C PRO A 143 1.35 -2.95 -2.16
N PHE A 144 0.37 -2.74 -3.05
CA PHE A 144 -1.01 -2.50 -2.63
C PHE A 144 -1.61 -3.68 -1.87
N LEU A 145 -1.35 -4.91 -2.31
CA LEU A 145 -1.82 -6.12 -1.60
C LEU A 145 -1.19 -6.22 -0.20
N LEU A 146 0.12 -6.02 -0.11
CA LEU A 146 0.84 -6.04 1.17
C LEU A 146 0.28 -4.99 2.13
N LEU A 147 0.10 -3.76 1.65
CA LEU A 147 -0.44 -2.67 2.46
C LEU A 147 -1.91 -2.90 2.83
N GLY A 148 -2.73 -3.46 1.95
CA GLY A 148 -4.09 -3.87 2.29
C GLY A 148 -4.12 -4.93 3.39
N LEU A 149 -3.23 -5.93 3.33
CA LEU A 149 -3.10 -6.95 4.37
C LEU A 149 -2.60 -6.37 5.70
N LEU A 150 -1.62 -5.46 5.64
CA LEU A 150 -1.16 -4.72 6.82
C LEU A 150 -2.28 -3.87 7.42
N GLY A 151 -3.07 -3.19 6.58
CA GLY A 151 -4.22 -2.40 7.01
C GLY A 151 -5.27 -3.27 7.71
N ILE A 152 -5.56 -4.46 7.16
CA ILE A 152 -6.44 -5.44 7.81
C ILE A 152 -5.85 -5.87 9.17
N ALA A 153 -4.56 -6.19 9.24
CA ALA A 153 -3.91 -6.60 10.49
C ALA A 153 -3.98 -5.51 11.57
N ILE A 154 -3.68 -4.26 11.20
CA ILE A 154 -3.75 -3.10 12.09
C ILE A 154 -5.19 -2.89 12.59
N ALA A 155 -6.17 -2.94 11.68
CA ALA A 155 -7.58 -2.78 12.04
C ALA A 155 -8.07 -3.88 12.98
N LEU A 156 -7.60 -5.12 12.81
CA LEU A 156 -7.90 -6.23 13.73
C LEU A 156 -7.29 -6.03 15.11
N VAL A 157 -6.06 -5.49 15.20
CA VAL A 157 -5.43 -5.14 16.49
C VAL A 157 -6.26 -4.08 17.20
N PHE A 158 -6.65 -3.02 16.49
CA PHE A 158 -7.50 -1.97 17.04
C PHE A 158 -8.86 -2.51 17.49
N LYS A 159 -9.49 -3.39 16.72
CA LYS A 159 -10.77 -3.99 17.12
C LYS A 159 -10.67 -4.88 18.34
N ARG A 160 -9.57 -5.61 18.49
CA ARG A 160 -9.41 -6.57 19.60
C ARG A 160 -8.96 -5.91 20.91
N TRP A 161 -8.10 -4.91 20.83
CA TRP A 161 -7.42 -4.33 22.00
C TRP A 161 -7.60 -2.81 22.12
N GLY A 162 -8.42 -2.21 21.26
CA GLY A 162 -8.74 -0.78 21.26
C GLY A 162 -7.50 0.09 21.07
N VAL A 163 -7.56 1.28 21.69
CA VAL A 163 -6.46 2.25 21.68
C VAL A 163 -5.20 1.69 22.35
N ASN A 164 -5.34 0.94 23.44
CA ASN A 164 -4.20 0.34 24.14
C ASN A 164 -3.42 -0.61 23.24
N GLY A 165 -4.11 -1.45 22.46
CA GLY A 165 -3.48 -2.31 21.46
C GLY A 165 -2.71 -1.54 20.39
N MET A 166 -3.26 -0.42 19.92
CA MET A 166 -2.54 0.46 18.99
C MET A 166 -1.31 1.10 19.61
N LEU A 167 -1.41 1.59 20.84
CA LEU A 167 -0.26 2.16 21.55
C LEU A 167 0.82 1.11 21.78
N THR A 168 0.45 -0.12 22.18
CA THR A 168 1.40 -1.22 22.34
C THR A 168 2.04 -1.62 21.02
N LEU A 169 1.27 -1.71 19.93
CA LEU A 169 1.80 -2.02 18.60
C LEU A 169 2.78 -0.94 18.14
N SER A 170 2.41 0.33 18.27
CA SER A 170 3.26 1.47 17.91
C SER A 170 4.52 1.51 18.76
N ALA A 171 4.42 1.30 20.08
CA ALA A 171 5.58 1.23 20.96
C ALA A 171 6.51 0.07 20.60
N ALA A 172 5.96 -1.12 20.35
CA ALA A 172 6.72 -2.28 19.92
C ALA A 172 7.41 -2.06 18.57
N ALA A 173 6.74 -1.40 17.62
CA ALA A 173 7.33 -1.03 16.33
C ALA A 173 8.46 -0.02 16.51
N ILE A 174 8.26 1.03 17.31
CA ILE A 174 9.30 2.04 17.60
C ILE A 174 10.52 1.40 18.26
N VAL A 175 10.31 0.57 19.30
CA VAL A 175 11.41 -0.10 19.99
C VAL A 175 12.11 -1.12 19.08
N GLY A 176 11.35 -1.88 18.29
CA GLY A 176 11.90 -2.86 17.37
C GLY A 176 12.72 -2.22 16.25
N PHE A 177 12.11 -1.36 15.44
CA PHE A 177 12.78 -0.69 14.32
C PHE A 177 13.83 0.32 14.80
N GLY A 178 13.55 1.07 15.87
CA GLY A 178 14.51 1.97 16.49
C GLY A 178 15.71 1.23 17.06
N GLY A 179 15.49 0.11 17.76
CA GLY A 179 16.56 -0.74 18.27
C GLY A 179 17.42 -1.34 17.16
N LEU A 180 16.81 -1.81 16.06
CA LEU A 180 17.54 -2.24 14.87
C LEU A 180 18.35 -1.09 14.23
N GLY A 181 17.79 0.12 14.16
CA GLY A 181 18.49 1.31 13.67
C GLY A 181 19.69 1.69 14.53
N VAL A 182 19.55 1.61 15.87
CA VAL A 182 20.65 1.82 16.81
C VAL A 182 21.73 0.75 16.62
N LEU A 183 21.33 -0.53 16.51
CA LEU A 183 22.27 -1.63 16.26
C LEU A 183 23.03 -1.45 14.94
N ALA A 184 22.32 -1.10 13.86
CA ALA A 184 22.92 -0.86 12.55
C ALA A 184 23.90 0.32 12.58
N THR A 185 23.56 1.39 13.29
CA THR A 185 24.44 2.54 13.49
C THR A 185 25.68 2.16 14.29
N TRP A 186 25.50 1.44 15.40
CA TRP A 186 26.60 1.04 16.27
C TRP A 186 27.57 0.06 15.58
N ARG A 187 27.04 -0.83 14.73
CA ARG A 187 27.83 -1.79 13.96
C ARG A 187 28.36 -1.21 12.62
N GLY A 188 28.00 0.02 12.28
CA GLY A 188 28.39 0.64 11.02
C GLY A 188 27.83 -0.05 9.77
N TRP A 189 26.66 -0.68 9.88
CA TRP A 189 26.08 -1.49 8.79
C TRP A 189 25.38 -0.70 7.70
N TRP A 190 25.21 0.62 7.85
CA TRP A 190 24.53 1.46 6.86
C TRP A 190 25.06 1.32 5.44
N PRO A 191 26.38 1.30 5.17
CA PRO A 191 26.89 1.09 3.81
C PRO A 191 26.52 -0.28 3.24
N ALA A 192 26.54 -1.33 4.06
CA ALA A 192 26.18 -2.68 3.63
C ALA A 192 24.68 -2.79 3.36
N ILE A 193 23.84 -2.15 4.19
CA ILE A 193 22.38 -2.08 3.99
C ILE A 193 22.08 -1.33 2.69
N GLY A 194 22.66 -0.14 2.51
CA GLY A 194 22.49 0.67 1.30
C GLY A 194 22.97 -0.05 0.04
N GLY A 195 24.15 -0.68 0.10
CA GLY A 195 24.68 -1.49 -0.98
C GLY A 195 23.77 -2.65 -1.35
N TRP A 196 23.26 -3.39 -0.36
CA TRP A 196 22.31 -4.47 -0.61
C TRP A 196 21.05 -4.01 -1.35
N PHE A 197 20.49 -2.86 -0.96
CA PHE A 197 19.32 -2.28 -1.65
C PHE A 197 19.66 -1.81 -3.07
N ALA A 198 20.84 -1.24 -3.29
CA ALA A 198 21.28 -0.82 -4.62
C ALA A 198 21.55 -2.01 -5.54
N ASP A 199 21.98 -3.14 -5.00
CA ASP A 199 22.26 -4.37 -5.75
C ASP A 199 21.00 -5.18 -6.09
N GLN A 200 19.86 -4.89 -5.45
CA GLN A 200 18.62 -5.60 -5.73
C GLN A 200 17.93 -5.08 -6.99
N SER A 201 17.42 -6.02 -7.80
CA SER A 201 16.52 -5.66 -8.89
C SER A 201 15.21 -5.06 -8.37
N GLY A 202 14.63 -4.13 -9.12
CA GLY A 202 13.32 -3.55 -8.82
C GLY A 202 12.21 -4.60 -8.66
N GLY A 203 12.28 -5.67 -9.45
CA GLY A 203 11.39 -6.83 -9.31
C GLY A 203 11.54 -7.56 -7.98
N ALA A 204 12.76 -7.76 -7.48
CA ALA A 204 12.96 -8.37 -6.16
C ALA A 204 12.40 -7.48 -5.03
N LEU A 205 12.65 -6.17 -5.09
CA LEU A 205 12.22 -5.20 -4.06
C LEU A 205 10.71 -4.97 -4.03
N LEU A 206 10.05 -4.94 -5.19
CA LEU A 206 8.63 -4.56 -5.29
C LEU A 206 7.68 -5.74 -5.48
N VAL A 207 8.18 -6.87 -5.98
CA VAL A 207 7.39 -8.10 -6.18
C VAL A 207 7.84 -9.17 -5.18
N GLY A 208 9.13 -9.51 -5.19
CA GLY A 208 9.69 -10.63 -4.42
C GLY A 208 9.48 -10.54 -2.92
N TYR A 209 10.11 -9.56 -2.27
CA TYR A 209 10.00 -9.38 -0.80
C TYR A 209 8.58 -9.03 -0.36
N PRO A 210 7.83 -8.15 -1.05
CA PRO A 210 6.46 -7.84 -0.66
C PRO A 210 5.53 -9.05 -0.76
N ALA A 211 5.65 -9.88 -1.80
CA ALA A 211 4.88 -11.11 -1.91
C ALA A 211 5.24 -12.10 -0.79
N LEU A 212 6.53 -12.25 -0.50
CA LEU A 212 7.03 -13.11 0.57
C LEU A 212 6.49 -12.68 1.95
N LEU A 213 6.36 -11.38 2.19
CA LEU A 213 5.78 -10.84 3.43
C LEU A 213 4.25 -10.91 3.45
N ALA A 214 3.58 -10.77 2.31
CA ALA A 214 2.13 -10.80 2.20
C ALA A 214 1.55 -12.17 2.64
N VAL A 215 2.20 -13.27 2.27
CA VAL A 215 1.75 -14.65 2.60
C VAL A 215 1.63 -14.88 4.11
N PRO A 216 2.67 -14.68 4.94
CA PRO A 216 2.56 -14.85 6.39
C PRO A 216 1.64 -13.81 7.02
N LEU A 217 1.57 -12.58 6.50
CA LEU A 217 0.63 -11.57 6.98
C LEU A 217 -0.83 -11.97 6.78
N ALA A 218 -1.17 -12.52 5.61
CA ALA A 218 -2.50 -13.06 5.33
C ALA A 218 -2.82 -14.23 6.29
N ALA A 219 -1.86 -15.13 6.49
CA ALA A 219 -2.03 -16.24 7.44
C ALA A 219 -2.27 -15.71 8.86
N VAL A 220 -1.39 -14.86 9.39
CA VAL A 220 -1.51 -14.29 10.75
C VAL A 220 -2.83 -13.54 10.93
N SER A 221 -3.22 -12.71 9.98
CA SER A 221 -4.49 -11.97 10.01
C SER A 221 -5.70 -12.91 10.10
N TYR A 222 -5.69 -14.00 9.33
CA TYR A 222 -6.71 -15.04 9.42
C TYR A 222 -6.70 -15.76 10.78
N LEU A 223 -5.52 -16.01 11.37
CA LEU A 223 -5.42 -16.62 12.69
C LEU A 223 -5.86 -15.69 13.83
N ILE A 224 -5.74 -14.37 13.65
CA ILE A 224 -6.21 -13.36 14.60
C ILE A 224 -7.74 -13.30 14.54
N ILE A 225 -8.33 -13.20 13.35
CA ILE A 225 -9.78 -13.01 13.22
C ILE A 225 -10.59 -14.23 13.67
N ARG A 226 -10.07 -15.45 13.50
CA ARG A 226 -10.71 -16.66 14.02
C ARG A 226 -10.78 -16.69 15.57
N ARG A 227 -9.92 -15.93 16.26
CA ARG A 227 -9.82 -15.87 17.73
C ARG A 227 -10.38 -14.57 18.34
N ALA A 228 -10.78 -13.60 17.53
CA ALA A 228 -11.37 -12.36 18.02
C ALA A 228 -12.76 -12.66 18.62
N ALA A 229 -12.95 -12.41 19.92
CA ALA A 229 -14.26 -12.46 20.59
C ALA A 229 -15.04 -11.15 20.35
N PRO A 230 -16.38 -11.12 20.57
CA PRO A 230 -17.19 -9.91 20.39
C PRO A 230 -16.76 -8.78 21.33
#